data_AF-A0A8S1HBJ6-F1
#
_entry.id   AF-A0A8S1HBJ6-F1
#
_cell.length_a   1.000
_cell.length_b   1.000
_cell.length_c   1.000
_cell.angle_alpha   90.00
_cell.angle_beta   90.00
_cell.angle_gamma   90.00
#
_symmetry.space_group_name_H-M   'P 1'
#
loop_
_entity.id
_entity.type
_entity.pdbx_description
1 polymer ?
#
loop_
_entity_poly.entity_id
_entity_poly.type
_entity_poly.pdbx_seq_one_letter_code
_entity_poly.pdbx_strand_id
1 'polypeptide(L)'
;MLKFKPLLKSSLGSELRRGHSAWVKTNTSSSSSVDVEQLFIDDEVQKLLTNLTEIDLENKVFRARRTTIQQRSHFALMTEERLEKTMERMREEARRFLQFVPVKEPRTQTVKVLSQDPDLETFDTSKFVFTDITFDATDQDRTVVVREPNGLLRTSTPEEHDRMNRTYYQKPNRPVFPPSLFQDPFLQDALDRNEHEFVLDWACWFYEPDDPAFIELSHKIFDRINARRNFETITSTRHFGPFVFYLALNENIPPLLNHFGGTGRIKECANLIRLQKTLRPDWRVTIAKGDSDEKIVKDYLKQNNRFRDELTDLVAFLERGVIKSKLQSRETRTVATGARKQATVNARNVRGAEGPLGNLSEEYAVKVVKSEGSEGGDFEQRKLDKTPQRRGRWQRSSSKPRNKNE
;
A
#
# COMPACT_ATOMS: atom_id res chain seq x y z
N MET A 1 -53.20 -27.24 12.33
CA MET A 1 -51.75 -27.49 12.56
C MET A 1 -51.22 -28.35 11.43
N LEU A 2 -50.61 -27.73 10.41
CA LEU A 2 -49.92 -28.44 9.33
C LEU A 2 -48.49 -27.89 9.27
N LYS A 3 -47.53 -28.74 9.64
CA LYS A 3 -46.10 -28.39 9.69
C LYS A 3 -45.53 -28.45 8.27
N PHE A 4 -45.18 -27.31 7.70
CA PHE A 4 -44.35 -27.24 6.50
C PHE A 4 -42.89 -27.52 6.87
N LYS A 5 -42.29 -28.54 6.24
CA LYS A 5 -40.84 -28.78 6.26
C LYS A 5 -40.17 -27.76 5.33
N PRO A 6 -39.04 -27.14 5.71
CA PRO A 6 -38.29 -26.29 4.78
C PRO A 6 -37.57 -27.16 3.75
N LEU A 7 -37.72 -26.80 2.47
CA LEU A 7 -36.94 -27.37 1.37
C LEU A 7 -35.45 -27.03 1.56
N LEU A 8 -34.63 -28.06 1.42
CA LEU A 8 -33.18 -28.01 1.36
C LEU A 8 -32.74 -26.97 0.31
N LYS A 9 -31.94 -25.99 0.74
CA LYS A 9 -31.15 -25.14 -0.15
C LYS A 9 -30.15 -26.03 -0.88
N SER A 10 -30.37 -26.30 -2.16
CA SER A 10 -29.33 -26.83 -3.02
C SER A 10 -28.29 -25.73 -3.25
N SER A 11 -27.19 -25.81 -2.49
CA SER A 11 -25.92 -25.20 -2.85
C SER A 11 -25.50 -25.78 -4.19
N LEU A 12 -25.90 -25.13 -5.28
CA LEU A 12 -25.32 -25.35 -6.60
C LEU A 12 -23.96 -24.66 -6.60
N GLY A 13 -22.99 -25.30 -5.95
CA GLY A 13 -21.59 -25.06 -6.20
C GLY A 13 -21.34 -25.37 -7.67
N SER A 14 -21.02 -24.36 -8.46
CA SER A 14 -20.52 -24.51 -9.81
C SER A 14 -19.14 -25.17 -9.76
N GLU A 15 -19.12 -26.48 -9.62
CA GLU A 15 -17.94 -27.31 -9.89
C GLU A 15 -17.68 -27.32 -11.41
N LEU A 16 -17.28 -26.18 -11.96
CA LEU A 16 -16.49 -26.19 -13.18
C LEU A 16 -15.13 -26.75 -12.79
N ARG A 17 -14.77 -27.88 -13.41
CA ARG A 17 -13.43 -28.47 -13.37
C ARG A 17 -12.40 -27.36 -13.55
N ARG A 18 -11.78 -26.92 -12.44
CA ARG A 18 -10.75 -25.88 -12.45
C ARG A 18 -9.56 -26.44 -13.22
N GLY A 19 -9.37 -25.93 -14.44
CA GLY A 19 -8.05 -25.87 -15.06
C GLY A 19 -7.07 -25.15 -14.13
N HIS A 20 -5.78 -25.19 -14.45
CA HIS A 20 -4.73 -24.58 -13.62
C HIS A 20 -5.12 -23.17 -13.13
N SER A 21 -4.91 -22.91 -11.83
CA SER A 21 -5.20 -21.61 -11.20
C SER A 21 -4.57 -20.47 -11.98
N ALA A 22 -5.28 -19.35 -12.09
CA ALA A 22 -4.76 -18.16 -12.79
C ALA A 22 -3.50 -17.59 -12.12
N TRP A 23 -3.33 -17.86 -10.82
CA TRP A 23 -2.19 -17.40 -10.02
C TRP A 23 -0.93 -18.27 -10.17
N VAL A 24 -1.06 -19.45 -10.80
CA VAL A 24 0.05 -20.38 -11.03
C VAL A 24 0.49 -20.31 -12.48
N LYS A 25 1.75 -19.95 -12.71
CA LYS A 25 2.36 -19.95 -14.05
C LYS A 25 2.54 -21.39 -14.55
N THR A 26 2.25 -21.61 -15.82
CA THR A 26 2.22 -22.93 -16.49
C THR A 26 3.56 -23.68 -16.53
N ASN A 27 4.66 -23.09 -16.08
CA ASN A 27 5.98 -23.71 -16.07
C ASN A 27 6.24 -24.58 -14.81
N THR A 28 5.35 -24.55 -13.82
CA THR A 28 5.52 -25.27 -12.55
C THR A 28 4.89 -26.67 -12.66
N SER A 29 5.72 -27.71 -12.55
CA SER A 29 5.44 -29.11 -12.93
C SER A 29 4.48 -29.90 -12.01
N SER A 30 3.55 -29.24 -11.31
CA SER A 30 2.58 -29.92 -10.43
C SER A 30 1.20 -29.98 -11.09
N SER A 31 0.81 -31.16 -11.55
CA SER A 31 -0.47 -31.45 -12.21
C SER A 31 -1.66 -31.59 -11.26
N SER A 32 -1.62 -30.98 -10.07
CA SER A 32 -2.72 -30.99 -9.10
C SER A 32 -3.51 -29.67 -9.19
N SER A 33 -4.84 -29.77 -9.15
CA SER A 33 -5.73 -28.61 -9.05
C SER A 33 -5.57 -27.97 -7.67
N VAL A 34 -4.64 -27.04 -7.55
CA VAL A 34 -4.39 -26.29 -6.30
C VAL A 34 -5.50 -25.26 -6.11
N ASP A 35 -6.21 -25.32 -4.98
CA ASP A 35 -7.17 -24.28 -4.59
C ASP A 35 -6.42 -23.13 -3.87
N VAL A 36 -6.08 -22.11 -4.66
CA VAL A 36 -5.25 -20.99 -4.20
C VAL A 36 -5.96 -20.14 -3.14
N GLU A 37 -7.29 -20.01 -3.22
CA GLU A 37 -8.05 -19.22 -2.26
C GLU A 37 -8.01 -19.84 -0.86
N GLN A 38 -8.21 -21.16 -0.78
CA GLN A 38 -8.14 -21.90 0.48
C GLN A 38 -6.74 -21.85 1.09
N LEU A 39 -5.69 -22.00 0.25
CA LEU A 39 -4.31 -21.88 0.72
C LEU A 39 -3.99 -20.48 1.24
N PHE A 40 -4.56 -19.43 0.63
CA PHE A 40 -4.35 -18.07 1.11
C PHE A 40 -5.03 -17.84 2.46
N ILE A 41 -6.22 -18.40 2.68
CA ILE A 41 -7.00 -18.20 3.92
C ILE A 41 -6.43 -19.00 5.10
N ASP A 42 -5.62 -20.04 4.85
CA ASP A 42 -5.04 -20.88 5.90
C ASP A 42 -4.31 -20.07 6.99
N ASP A 43 -4.58 -20.41 8.25
CA ASP A 43 -4.09 -19.68 9.43
C ASP A 43 -2.56 -19.69 9.51
N GLU A 44 -1.93 -20.81 9.14
CA GLU A 44 -0.48 -20.92 9.16
C GLU A 44 0.17 -20.05 8.06
N VAL A 45 -0.45 -19.99 6.88
CA VAL A 45 -0.03 -19.12 5.78
C VAL A 45 -0.19 -17.65 6.16
N GLN A 46 -1.34 -17.27 6.72
CA GLN A 46 -1.59 -15.90 7.19
C GLN A 46 -0.64 -15.45 8.29
N LYS A 47 -0.32 -16.32 9.26
CA LYS A 47 0.70 -16.05 10.29
C LYS A 47 2.08 -15.83 9.67
N LEU A 48 2.50 -16.67 8.73
CA LEU A 48 3.78 -16.52 8.04
C LEU A 48 3.83 -15.22 7.23
N LEU A 49 2.80 -14.90 6.46
CA LEU A 49 2.71 -13.66 5.69
C LEU A 49 2.70 -12.42 6.58
N THR A 50 1.99 -12.47 7.72
CA THR A 50 1.99 -11.38 8.70
C THR A 50 3.37 -11.19 9.33
N ASN A 51 4.08 -12.28 9.66
CA ASN A 51 5.43 -12.22 10.21
C ASN A 51 6.48 -11.72 9.19
N LEU A 52 6.26 -11.99 7.90
CA LEU A 52 7.09 -11.48 6.81
C LEU A 52 6.80 -10.00 6.52
N THR A 53 5.59 -9.53 6.84
CA THR A 53 5.20 -8.13 6.64
C THR A 53 5.74 -7.28 7.78
N GLU A 54 6.80 -6.54 7.49
CA GLU A 54 7.32 -5.53 8.41
C GLU A 54 6.29 -4.42 8.64
N ILE A 55 6.14 -3.94 9.87
CA ILE A 55 5.24 -2.84 10.22
C ILE A 55 6.08 -1.58 10.46
N ASP A 56 6.27 -0.77 9.41
CA ASP A 56 6.83 0.58 9.53
C ASP A 56 5.70 1.59 9.80
N LEU A 57 5.58 2.02 11.05
CA LEU A 57 4.57 2.96 11.49
C LEU A 57 4.78 4.36 10.89
N GLU A 58 6.02 4.85 10.83
CA GLU A 58 6.31 6.27 10.60
C GLU A 58 6.35 6.61 9.10
N ASN A 59 7.09 5.84 8.31
CA ASN A 59 7.33 6.23 6.91
C ASN A 59 6.33 5.64 5.92
N LYS A 60 5.68 4.54 6.30
CA LYS A 60 4.76 3.79 5.44
C LYS A 60 3.32 3.89 5.92
N VAL A 61 2.97 3.23 7.02
CA VAL A 61 1.56 3.09 7.44
C VAL A 61 0.91 4.44 7.70
N PHE A 62 1.54 5.30 8.52
CA PHE A 62 1.03 6.62 8.88
C PHE A 62 1.76 7.75 8.14
N ARG A 63 2.19 7.51 6.90
CA ARG A 63 2.78 8.54 6.06
C ARG A 63 1.85 9.73 5.92
N ALA A 64 2.41 10.95 5.99
CA ALA A 64 1.66 12.18 5.76
C ALA A 64 1.01 12.17 4.37
N ARG A 65 -0.33 12.31 4.32
CA ARG A 65 -1.11 12.37 3.08
C ARG A 65 -1.57 13.79 2.82
N ARG A 66 -1.67 14.14 1.54
CA ARG A 66 -2.28 15.40 1.11
C ARG A 66 -3.80 15.25 1.14
N THR A 67 -4.42 15.77 2.19
CA THR A 67 -5.88 15.82 2.33
C THR A 67 -6.38 17.21 1.91
N THR A 68 -7.61 17.30 1.42
CA THR A 68 -8.26 18.57 1.03
C THR A 68 -8.27 19.59 2.17
N ILE A 69 -8.38 19.10 3.41
CA ILE A 69 -8.39 19.92 4.63
C ILE A 69 -7.19 19.51 5.47
N GLN A 70 -6.27 20.45 5.72
CA GLN A 70 -5.16 20.23 6.64
C GLN A 70 -5.66 20.33 8.08
N GLN A 71 -5.52 19.26 8.85
CA GLN A 71 -5.81 19.26 10.28
C GLN A 71 -4.61 19.86 11.03
N ARG A 72 -4.90 20.62 12.09
CA ARG A 72 -3.85 21.16 12.97
C ARG A 72 -3.24 20.03 13.79
N SER A 73 -1.92 20.05 13.97
CA SER A 73 -1.24 19.10 14.84
C SER A 73 -1.65 19.30 16.30
N HIS A 74 -2.07 18.22 16.96
CA HIS A 74 -2.37 18.22 18.39
C HIS A 74 -1.13 17.77 19.16
N PHE A 75 -0.65 18.63 20.07
CA PHE A 75 0.48 18.32 20.95
C PHE A 75 -0.05 17.95 22.34
N ALA A 76 0.49 16.88 22.93
CA ALA A 76 0.15 16.44 24.27
C ALA A 76 1.42 16.04 25.02
N LEU A 77 1.50 16.42 26.30
CA LEU A 77 2.56 15.97 27.20
C LEU A 77 2.17 14.60 27.77
N MET A 78 3.02 13.60 27.57
CA MET A 78 2.77 12.22 27.98
C MET A 78 3.90 11.70 28.87
N THR A 79 3.55 10.81 29.80
CA THR A 79 4.52 9.97 30.53
C THR A 79 4.97 8.81 29.64
N GLU A 80 6.10 8.18 29.97
CA GLU A 80 6.63 7.03 29.21
C GLU A 80 5.60 5.90 29.06
N GLU A 81 4.90 5.54 30.15
CA GLU A 81 3.85 4.52 30.13
C GLU A 81 2.69 4.88 29.17
N ARG A 82 2.33 6.17 29.08
CA ARG A 82 1.30 6.63 28.15
C ARG A 82 1.78 6.63 26.72
N LEU A 83 3.08 6.91 26.49
CA LEU A 83 3.68 6.83 25.17
C LEU A 83 3.68 5.38 24.67
N GLU A 84 4.10 4.42 25.50
CA GLU A 84 4.10 3.00 25.16
C GLU A 84 2.70 2.48 24.82
N LYS A 85 1.70 2.80 25.65
CA LYS A 85 0.29 2.44 25.39
C LYS A 85 -0.23 3.07 24.09
N THR A 86 0.15 4.31 23.81
CA THR A 86 -0.21 4.97 22.54
C THR A 86 0.42 4.25 21.36
N MET A 87 1.70 3.89 21.45
CA MET A 87 2.42 3.17 20.40
C MET A 87 1.84 1.77 20.17
N GLU A 88 1.41 1.07 21.22
CA GLU A 88 0.73 -0.22 21.09
C GLU A 88 -0.60 -0.09 20.34
N ARG A 89 -1.43 0.91 20.70
CA ARG A 89 -2.67 1.21 19.95
C ARG A 89 -2.40 1.55 18.49
N MET A 90 -1.36 2.33 18.20
CA MET A 90 -0.96 2.63 16.82
C MET A 90 -0.55 1.36 16.07
N ARG A 91 0.13 0.40 16.71
CA ARG A 91 0.45 -0.90 16.09
C ARG A 91 -0.80 -1.73 15.82
N GLU A 92 -1.79 -1.72 16.71
CA GLU A 92 -3.06 -2.41 16.48
C GLU A 92 -3.84 -1.80 15.32
N GLU A 93 -3.88 -0.47 15.22
CA GLU A 93 -4.49 0.24 14.09
C GLU A 93 -3.73 -0.05 12.79
N ALA A 94 -2.40 -0.05 12.84
CA ALA A 94 -1.56 -0.43 11.70
C ALA A 94 -1.87 -1.84 11.20
N ARG A 95 -2.04 -2.82 12.10
CA ARG A 95 -2.45 -4.19 11.72
C ARG A 95 -3.79 -4.22 11.01
N ARG A 96 -4.74 -3.37 11.40
CA ARG A 96 -6.04 -3.26 10.71
C ARG A 96 -5.89 -2.67 9.31
N PHE A 97 -5.04 -1.65 9.14
CA PHE A 97 -4.77 -1.08 7.82
C PHE A 97 -3.98 -2.01 6.89
N LEU A 98 -3.14 -2.88 7.46
CA LEU A 98 -2.34 -3.86 6.74
C LEU A 98 -3.06 -5.19 6.49
N GLN A 99 -4.37 -5.26 6.69
CA GLN A 99 -5.15 -6.42 6.29
C GLN A 99 -4.96 -6.68 4.79
N PHE A 100 -4.56 -7.91 4.46
CA PHE A 100 -4.23 -8.26 3.08
C PHE A 100 -5.43 -8.17 2.14
N VAL A 101 -5.12 -7.85 0.88
CA VAL A 101 -6.10 -7.98 -0.21
C VAL A 101 -6.41 -9.48 -0.40
N PRO A 102 -7.69 -9.88 -0.43
CA PRO A 102 -8.04 -11.27 -0.67
C PRO A 102 -7.58 -11.69 -2.07
N VAL A 103 -6.96 -12.86 -2.16
CA VAL A 103 -6.57 -13.50 -3.41
C VAL A 103 -7.73 -14.39 -3.86
N LYS A 104 -8.31 -14.09 -5.02
CA LYS A 104 -9.42 -14.84 -5.63
C LYS A 104 -9.09 -15.29 -7.04
N GLU A 105 -9.70 -16.38 -7.48
CA GLU A 105 -9.66 -16.79 -8.88
C GLU A 105 -10.51 -15.85 -9.76
N PRO A 106 -10.11 -15.63 -11.03
CA PRO A 106 -10.84 -14.76 -11.93
C PRO A 106 -12.24 -15.31 -12.24
N ARG A 107 -13.24 -14.42 -12.24
CA ARG A 107 -14.57 -14.74 -12.77
C ARG A 107 -14.48 -15.15 -14.24
N THR A 108 -15.26 -16.17 -14.61
CA THR A 108 -15.26 -16.67 -15.99
C THR A 108 -15.84 -15.62 -16.94
N GLN A 109 -15.10 -15.29 -18.00
CA GLN A 109 -15.56 -14.36 -19.04
C GLN A 109 -16.55 -15.00 -20.04
N THR A 110 -16.74 -16.32 -19.97
CA THR A 110 -17.67 -17.04 -20.85
C THR A 110 -19.11 -16.66 -20.52
N VAL A 111 -19.81 -16.17 -21.52
CA VAL A 111 -21.22 -15.80 -21.41
C VAL A 111 -22.10 -17.03 -21.60
N LYS A 112 -23.15 -17.17 -20.80
CA LYS A 112 -24.16 -18.21 -20.96
C LYS A 112 -25.33 -17.65 -21.76
N VAL A 113 -25.69 -18.33 -22.84
CA VAL A 113 -26.87 -18.02 -23.64
C VAL A 113 -28.12 -18.51 -22.92
N LEU A 114 -29.10 -17.63 -22.74
CA LEU A 114 -30.37 -17.89 -22.07
C LEU A 114 -31.48 -18.18 -23.07
N SER A 115 -31.58 -17.37 -24.13
CA SER A 115 -32.53 -17.56 -25.23
C SER A 115 -31.97 -17.00 -26.54
N GLN A 116 -32.53 -17.43 -27.66
CA GLN A 116 -32.20 -16.93 -28.98
C GLN A 116 -33.50 -16.72 -29.75
N ASP A 117 -33.78 -15.46 -30.07
CA ASP A 117 -35.03 -15.04 -30.70
C ASP A 117 -34.70 -14.41 -32.07
N PRO A 118 -34.68 -15.20 -33.17
CA PRO A 118 -34.21 -14.74 -34.47
C PRO A 118 -35.10 -13.66 -35.09
N ASP A 119 -36.38 -13.58 -34.70
CA ASP A 119 -37.30 -12.53 -35.17
C ASP A 119 -36.91 -11.12 -34.71
N LEU A 120 -36.04 -11.02 -33.69
CA LEU A 120 -35.50 -9.76 -33.19
C LEU A 120 -34.17 -9.38 -33.83
N GLU A 121 -33.65 -10.20 -34.76
CA GLU A 121 -32.44 -9.89 -35.50
C GLU A 121 -32.66 -8.61 -36.34
N THR A 122 -31.73 -7.66 -36.24
CA THR A 122 -31.82 -6.37 -36.94
C THR A 122 -32.95 -5.44 -36.45
N PHE A 123 -33.60 -5.74 -35.31
CA PHE A 123 -34.57 -4.82 -34.72
C PHE A 123 -33.93 -3.49 -34.28
N ASP A 124 -32.73 -3.56 -33.71
CA ASP A 124 -31.93 -2.38 -33.34
C ASP A 124 -30.44 -2.61 -33.66
N THR A 125 -29.70 -1.51 -33.76
CA THR A 125 -28.25 -1.46 -33.96
C THR A 125 -27.46 -1.64 -32.66
N SER A 126 -28.08 -1.35 -31.52
CA SER A 126 -27.44 -1.35 -30.21
C SER A 126 -27.83 -2.56 -29.37
N LYS A 127 -26.97 -2.95 -28.43
CA LYS A 127 -27.30 -3.99 -27.45
C LYS A 127 -28.08 -3.38 -26.28
N PHE A 128 -29.08 -4.11 -25.79
CA PHE A 128 -29.82 -3.72 -24.59
C PHE A 128 -29.27 -4.46 -23.38
N VAL A 129 -29.03 -3.73 -22.29
CA VAL A 129 -28.57 -4.30 -21.03
C VAL A 129 -29.68 -4.14 -20.00
N PHE A 130 -30.17 -5.26 -19.47
CA PHE A 130 -31.19 -5.30 -18.44
C PHE A 130 -30.53 -5.66 -17.12
N THR A 131 -30.76 -4.81 -16.12
CA THR A 131 -30.18 -4.96 -14.78
C THR A 131 -31.29 -5.00 -13.75
N ASP A 132 -31.25 -6.01 -12.88
CA ASP A 132 -32.11 -6.08 -11.71
C ASP A 132 -31.63 -5.08 -10.64
N ILE A 133 -32.52 -4.15 -10.28
CA ILE A 133 -32.27 -3.08 -9.30
C ILE A 133 -32.92 -3.35 -7.93
N THR A 134 -33.21 -4.61 -7.63
CA THR A 134 -33.74 -5.02 -6.32
C THR A 134 -32.75 -4.67 -5.20
N PHE A 135 -33.24 -3.97 -4.17
CA PHE A 135 -32.40 -3.43 -3.08
C PHE A 135 -31.76 -4.53 -2.21
N ASP A 136 -32.46 -5.63 -1.97
CA ASP A 136 -32.01 -6.71 -1.08
C ASP A 136 -30.98 -7.65 -1.73
N ALA A 137 -30.70 -7.51 -3.03
CA ALA A 137 -29.67 -8.28 -3.70
C ALA A 137 -28.27 -7.71 -3.40
N THR A 138 -27.29 -8.60 -3.20
CA THR A 138 -25.88 -8.18 -3.10
C THR A 138 -25.34 -7.78 -4.48
N ASP A 139 -24.24 -7.01 -4.52
CA ASP A 139 -23.60 -6.63 -5.78
C ASP A 139 -23.23 -7.85 -6.63
N GLN A 140 -22.87 -8.98 -6.00
CA GLN A 140 -22.52 -10.23 -6.68
C GLN A 140 -23.74 -11.01 -7.18
N ASP A 141 -24.82 -11.05 -6.40
CA ASP A 141 -26.01 -11.85 -6.71
C ASP A 141 -26.94 -11.16 -7.72
N ARG A 142 -26.69 -9.88 -8.04
CA ARG A 142 -27.50 -9.11 -8.99
C ARG A 142 -27.44 -9.72 -10.39
N THR A 143 -28.62 -9.87 -11.00
CA THR A 143 -28.72 -10.39 -12.36
C THR A 143 -28.58 -9.26 -13.38
N VAL A 144 -27.66 -9.45 -14.33
CA VAL A 144 -27.47 -8.56 -15.48
C VAL A 144 -27.47 -9.42 -16.72
N VAL A 145 -28.36 -9.10 -17.66
CA VAL A 145 -28.51 -9.81 -18.92
C VAL A 145 -28.40 -8.84 -20.09
N VAL A 146 -27.84 -9.33 -21.19
CA VAL A 146 -27.58 -8.53 -22.38
C VAL A 146 -28.31 -9.16 -23.55
N ARG A 147 -29.12 -8.35 -24.23
CA ARG A 147 -29.72 -8.68 -25.52
C ARG A 147 -28.86 -8.09 -26.62
N GLU A 148 -28.26 -8.97 -27.40
CA GLU A 148 -27.45 -8.62 -28.57
C GLU A 148 -28.35 -8.32 -29.79
N PRO A 149 -27.86 -7.56 -30.78
CA PRO A 149 -28.63 -7.17 -31.98
C PRO A 149 -28.99 -8.35 -32.90
N ASN A 150 -28.37 -9.51 -32.71
CA ASN A 150 -28.69 -10.77 -33.39
C ASN A 150 -29.86 -11.54 -32.71
N GLY A 151 -30.56 -10.91 -31.77
CA GLY A 151 -31.67 -11.51 -31.04
C GLY A 151 -31.25 -12.46 -29.89
N LEU A 152 -29.96 -12.58 -29.59
CA LEU A 152 -29.45 -13.47 -28.55
C LEU A 152 -29.53 -12.82 -27.16
N LEU A 153 -30.14 -13.52 -26.19
CA LEU A 153 -30.10 -13.15 -24.77
C LEU A 153 -29.01 -13.94 -24.06
N ARG A 154 -28.05 -13.24 -23.46
CA ARG A 154 -26.96 -13.85 -22.69
C ARG A 154 -26.82 -13.20 -21.31
N THR A 155 -26.10 -13.88 -20.44
CA THR A 155 -25.56 -13.26 -19.22
C THR A 155 -24.50 -12.20 -19.58
N SER A 156 -24.34 -11.20 -18.73
CA SER A 156 -23.29 -10.19 -18.86
C SER A 156 -21.89 -10.76 -18.65
N THR A 157 -20.88 -10.11 -19.21
CA THR A 157 -19.49 -10.33 -18.80
C THR A 157 -19.23 -9.70 -17.41
N PRO A 158 -18.17 -10.08 -16.68
CA PRO A 158 -17.83 -9.46 -15.39
C PRO A 158 -17.68 -7.93 -15.49
N GLU A 159 -17.05 -7.42 -16.55
CA GLU A 159 -16.90 -5.99 -16.78
C GLU A 159 -18.26 -5.29 -16.99
N GLU A 160 -19.14 -5.87 -17.82
CA GLU A 160 -20.49 -5.34 -18.07
C GLU A 160 -21.32 -5.31 -16.79
N HIS A 161 -21.25 -6.39 -16.01
CA HIS A 161 -21.94 -6.54 -14.73
C HIS A 161 -21.51 -5.47 -13.74
N ASP A 162 -20.21 -5.35 -13.48
CA ASP A 162 -19.69 -4.41 -12.51
C ASP A 162 -19.91 -2.95 -12.94
N ARG A 163 -19.83 -2.68 -14.25
CA ARG A 163 -20.10 -1.36 -14.82
C ARG A 163 -21.56 -0.97 -14.62
N MET A 164 -22.50 -1.88 -14.89
CA MET A 164 -23.93 -1.63 -14.65
C MET A 164 -24.24 -1.46 -13.17
N ASN A 165 -23.67 -2.30 -12.31
CA ASN A 165 -23.78 -2.14 -10.86
C ASN A 165 -23.32 -0.76 -10.40
N ARG A 166 -22.19 -0.25 -10.92
CA ARG A 166 -21.70 1.11 -10.62
C ARG A 166 -22.61 2.23 -11.13
N THR A 167 -23.26 2.04 -12.28
CA THR A 167 -24.21 3.02 -12.84
C THR A 167 -25.44 3.19 -11.96
N TYR A 168 -26.03 2.08 -11.50
CA TYR A 168 -27.25 2.11 -10.68
C TYR A 168 -26.96 2.33 -9.19
N TYR A 169 -25.89 1.72 -8.65
CA TYR A 169 -25.47 1.84 -7.26
C TYR A 169 -24.16 2.62 -7.16
N GLN A 170 -24.28 3.94 -7.22
CA GLN A 170 -23.13 4.83 -7.19
C GLN A 170 -22.42 4.74 -5.83
N LYS A 171 -21.16 4.31 -5.85
CA LYS A 171 -20.26 4.42 -4.70
C LYS A 171 -19.58 5.79 -4.77
N PRO A 172 -19.72 6.66 -3.75
CA PRO A 172 -19.14 7.98 -3.79
C PRO A 172 -17.64 7.85 -4.03
N ASN A 173 -17.17 8.57 -5.04
CA ASN A 173 -15.82 8.58 -5.55
C ASN A 173 -15.46 7.48 -6.56
N ARG A 174 -16.11 6.31 -6.65
CA ARG A 174 -15.72 5.28 -7.64
C ARG A 174 -16.26 5.60 -9.04
N PRO A 175 -15.41 5.83 -10.06
CA PRO A 175 -15.89 6.12 -11.41
C PRO A 175 -16.53 4.89 -12.06
N VAL A 176 -17.45 5.13 -13.00
CA VAL A 176 -18.06 4.05 -13.80
C VAL A 176 -17.04 3.46 -14.77
N PHE A 177 -16.30 4.32 -15.48
CA PHE A 177 -15.27 3.92 -16.43
C PHE A 177 -13.91 3.73 -15.74
N PRO A 178 -13.07 2.81 -16.26
CA PRO A 178 -11.72 2.62 -15.75
C PRO A 178 -10.91 3.92 -15.90
N PRO A 179 -10.22 4.36 -14.84
CA PRO A 179 -9.24 5.44 -14.91
C PRO A 179 -8.19 5.18 -15.99
N SER A 180 -7.74 6.23 -16.67
CA SER A 180 -6.66 6.16 -17.67
C SER A 180 -5.33 5.67 -17.09
N LEU A 181 -5.17 5.72 -15.75
CA LEU A 181 -4.03 5.18 -15.02
C LEU A 181 -3.75 3.70 -15.34
N PHE A 182 -4.78 2.91 -15.63
CA PHE A 182 -4.63 1.47 -15.92
C PHE A 182 -4.26 1.19 -17.38
N GLN A 183 -4.23 2.21 -18.23
CA GLN A 183 -3.89 2.10 -19.65
C GLN A 183 -2.48 2.62 -19.92
N ASP A 184 -1.80 2.01 -20.88
CA ASP A 184 -0.54 2.55 -21.39
C ASP A 184 -0.83 3.82 -22.22
N PRO A 185 -0.03 4.90 -22.13
CA PRO A 185 1.31 4.98 -21.52
C PRO A 185 1.34 5.34 -20.02
N PHE A 186 0.22 5.78 -19.44
CA PHE A 186 0.17 6.30 -18.06
C PHE A 186 0.57 5.25 -17.02
N LEU A 187 0.18 3.99 -17.24
CA LEU A 187 0.58 2.89 -16.39
C LEU A 187 2.12 2.74 -16.35
N GLN A 188 2.80 2.74 -17.49
CA GLN A 188 4.26 2.62 -17.52
C GLN A 188 4.94 3.79 -16.81
N ASP A 189 4.48 5.02 -17.06
CA ASP A 189 5.03 6.22 -16.43
C ASP A 189 4.92 6.17 -14.89
N ALA A 190 3.77 5.75 -14.36
CA ALA A 190 3.60 5.54 -12.91
C ALA A 190 4.54 4.46 -12.38
N LEU A 191 4.67 3.34 -13.09
CA LEU A 191 5.56 2.24 -12.71
C LEU A 191 7.05 2.60 -12.86
N ASP A 192 7.42 3.53 -13.73
CA ASP A 192 8.78 4.04 -13.87
C ASP A 192 9.15 5.00 -12.73
N ARG A 193 8.17 5.73 -12.19
CA ARG A 193 8.30 6.56 -10.97
C ARG A 193 8.29 5.76 -9.66
N ASN A 194 8.25 4.43 -9.74
CA ASN A 194 8.10 3.52 -8.62
C ASN A 194 6.80 3.69 -7.82
N GLU A 195 5.73 4.17 -8.44
CA GLU A 195 4.42 4.37 -7.80
C GLU A 195 3.57 3.07 -7.81
N HIS A 196 4.20 1.91 -7.56
CA HIS A 196 3.54 0.60 -7.62
C HIS A 196 2.43 0.46 -6.57
N GLU A 197 2.67 0.94 -5.34
CA GLU A 197 1.68 0.96 -4.25
C GLU A 197 0.43 1.78 -4.65
N PHE A 198 0.65 2.95 -5.25
CA PHE A 198 -0.43 3.85 -5.67
C PHE A 198 -1.33 3.20 -6.72
N VAL A 199 -0.74 2.53 -7.71
CA VAL A 199 -1.51 1.82 -8.76
C VAL A 199 -2.30 0.66 -8.16
N LEU A 200 -1.70 -0.13 -7.26
CA LEU A 200 -2.37 -1.26 -6.60
C LEU A 200 -3.50 -0.81 -5.67
N ASP A 201 -3.32 0.30 -4.95
CA ASP A 201 -4.37 0.90 -4.12
C ASP A 201 -5.55 1.39 -4.98
N TRP A 202 -5.27 2.07 -6.09
CA TRP A 202 -6.31 2.45 -7.06
C TRP A 202 -7.02 1.25 -7.66
N ALA A 203 -6.27 0.19 -7.98
CA ALA A 203 -6.81 -1.04 -8.53
C ALA A 203 -7.77 -1.71 -7.53
N CYS A 204 -7.37 -1.84 -6.25
CA CYS A 204 -8.23 -2.36 -5.18
C CYS A 204 -9.47 -1.52 -4.94
N TRP A 205 -9.36 -0.22 -5.19
CA TRP A 205 -10.48 0.67 -5.01
C TRP A 205 -11.44 0.67 -6.20
N PHE A 206 -10.97 0.40 -7.41
CA PHE A 206 -11.80 0.35 -8.62
C PHE A 206 -12.36 -1.04 -8.92
N TYR A 207 -11.49 -2.04 -9.03
CA TYR A 207 -11.83 -3.42 -9.38
C TYR A 207 -12.29 -4.24 -8.18
N GLU A 208 -12.96 -5.35 -8.48
CA GLU A 208 -13.20 -6.42 -7.52
C GLU A 208 -12.02 -7.41 -7.50
N PRO A 209 -11.76 -8.10 -6.37
CA PRO A 209 -10.60 -8.98 -6.23
C PRO A 209 -10.61 -10.20 -7.16
N ASP A 210 -11.78 -10.56 -7.70
CA ASP A 210 -11.97 -11.65 -8.69
C ASP A 210 -12.12 -11.14 -10.12
N ASP A 211 -11.94 -9.84 -10.37
CA ASP A 211 -11.93 -9.30 -11.73
C ASP A 211 -10.66 -9.76 -12.47
N PRO A 212 -10.78 -10.38 -13.66
CA PRO A 212 -9.62 -10.76 -14.48
C PRO A 212 -8.63 -9.62 -14.72
N ALA A 213 -9.10 -8.39 -14.95
CA ALA A 213 -8.23 -7.24 -15.20
C ALA A 213 -7.40 -6.85 -13.96
N PHE A 214 -7.98 -7.02 -12.76
CA PHE A 214 -7.27 -6.80 -11.50
C PHE A 214 -6.12 -7.79 -11.31
N ILE A 215 -6.38 -9.06 -11.62
CA ILE A 215 -5.41 -10.15 -11.47
C ILE A 215 -4.26 -9.97 -12.48
N GLU A 216 -4.58 -9.68 -13.75
CA GLU A 216 -3.57 -9.38 -14.78
C GLU A 216 -2.68 -8.18 -14.40
N LEU A 217 -3.29 -7.10 -13.91
CA LEU A 217 -2.57 -5.93 -13.45
C LEU A 217 -1.65 -6.25 -12.26
N SER A 218 -2.16 -7.03 -11.30
CA SER A 218 -1.39 -7.48 -10.13
C SER A 218 -0.18 -8.32 -10.54
N HIS A 219 -0.35 -9.28 -11.45
CA HIS A 219 0.77 -10.07 -12.00
C HIS A 219 1.82 -9.18 -12.67
N LYS A 220 1.40 -8.26 -13.54
CA LYS A 220 2.31 -7.33 -14.25
C LYS A 220 3.14 -6.51 -13.25
N ILE A 221 2.52 -6.02 -12.18
CA ILE A 221 3.19 -5.22 -11.15
C ILE A 221 4.12 -6.10 -10.31
N PHE A 222 3.67 -7.27 -9.86
CA PHE A 222 4.47 -8.19 -9.04
C PHE A 222 5.71 -8.70 -9.79
N ASP A 223 5.56 -9.09 -11.05
CA ASP A 223 6.68 -9.52 -11.89
C ASP A 223 7.71 -8.42 -12.08
N ARG A 224 7.24 -7.18 -12.30
CA ARG A 224 8.11 -6.03 -12.45
C ARG A 224 8.86 -5.69 -11.16
N ILE A 225 8.19 -5.73 -10.01
CA ILE A 225 8.83 -5.50 -8.71
C ILE A 225 9.94 -6.54 -8.49
N ASN A 226 9.65 -7.80 -8.78
CA ASN A 226 10.62 -8.88 -8.62
C ASN A 226 11.81 -8.73 -9.59
N ALA A 227 11.54 -8.41 -10.86
CA ALA A 227 12.58 -8.19 -11.88
C ALA A 227 13.49 -7.00 -11.54
N ARG A 228 12.93 -5.89 -11.05
CA ARG A 228 13.68 -4.69 -10.64
C ARG A 228 14.30 -4.80 -9.25
N ARG A 229 13.96 -5.84 -8.47
CA ARG A 229 14.38 -6.04 -7.07
C ARG A 229 14.02 -4.85 -6.15
N ASN A 230 12.96 -4.12 -6.48
CA ASN A 230 12.52 -2.93 -5.73
C ASN A 230 11.42 -3.28 -4.72
N PHE A 231 11.78 -4.10 -3.73
CA PHE A 231 10.82 -4.60 -2.74
C PHE A 231 10.36 -3.52 -1.75
N GLU A 232 11.19 -2.51 -1.48
CA GLU A 232 10.90 -1.39 -0.57
C GLU A 232 9.65 -0.60 -0.95
N THR A 233 9.24 -0.65 -2.22
CA THR A 233 8.02 0.04 -2.66
C THR A 233 6.78 -0.52 -1.99
N ILE A 234 6.69 -1.84 -1.83
CA ILE A 234 5.50 -2.54 -1.34
C ILE A 234 5.65 -3.11 0.07
N THR A 235 6.84 -3.05 0.68
CA THR A 235 7.04 -3.39 2.09
C THR A 235 6.18 -2.51 3.00
N SER A 236 5.62 -3.10 4.06
CA SER A 236 4.70 -2.43 4.97
C SER A 236 3.43 -1.89 4.31
N THR A 237 2.91 -2.63 3.32
CA THR A 237 1.61 -2.35 2.67
C THR A 237 0.72 -3.60 2.69
N ARG A 238 -0.60 -3.41 2.51
CA ARG A 238 -1.59 -4.49 2.36
C ARG A 238 -1.34 -5.42 1.16
N HIS A 239 -0.51 -5.00 0.20
CA HIS A 239 -0.20 -5.76 -1.02
C HIS A 239 0.99 -6.70 -0.85
N PHE A 240 1.76 -6.54 0.23
CA PHE A 240 2.95 -7.35 0.47
C PHE A 240 2.64 -8.84 0.65
N GLY A 241 1.60 -9.17 1.41
CA GLY A 241 1.16 -10.55 1.61
C GLY A 241 0.82 -11.26 0.28
N PRO A 242 -0.11 -10.73 -0.52
CA PRO A 242 -0.44 -11.28 -1.84
C PRO A 242 0.77 -11.38 -2.78
N PHE A 243 1.67 -10.40 -2.76
CA PHE A 243 2.91 -10.44 -3.54
C PHE A 243 3.83 -11.60 -3.14
N VAL A 244 4.11 -11.76 -1.84
CA VAL A 244 4.97 -12.84 -1.35
C VAL A 244 4.35 -14.20 -1.60
N PHE A 245 3.03 -14.31 -1.41
CA PHE A 245 2.26 -15.51 -1.71
C PHE A 245 2.36 -15.87 -3.20
N TYR A 246 2.20 -14.91 -4.11
CA TYR A 246 2.38 -15.09 -5.54
C TYR A 246 3.78 -15.57 -5.92
N LEU A 247 4.84 -15.02 -5.32
CA LEU A 247 6.22 -15.46 -5.57
C LEU A 247 6.44 -16.90 -5.08
N ALA A 248 5.92 -17.24 -3.91
CA ALA A 248 6.07 -18.56 -3.31
C ALA A 248 5.32 -19.64 -4.11
N LEU A 249 4.12 -19.33 -4.61
CA LEU A 249 3.35 -20.22 -5.50
C LEU A 249 4.07 -20.55 -6.81
N ASN A 250 4.79 -19.57 -7.36
CA ASN A 250 5.48 -19.63 -8.65
C ASN A 250 6.98 -19.94 -8.56
N GLU A 251 7.46 -20.37 -7.39
CA GLU A 251 8.86 -20.72 -7.13
C GLU A 251 9.88 -19.61 -7.44
N ASN A 252 9.43 -18.35 -7.46
CA ASN A 252 10.23 -17.18 -7.81
C ASN A 252 10.62 -16.34 -6.57
N ILE A 253 10.91 -17.03 -5.47
CA ILE A 253 11.38 -16.43 -4.21
C ILE A 253 12.87 -16.01 -4.16
N PRO A 254 13.82 -16.52 -4.98
CA PRO A 254 15.24 -16.22 -4.81
C PRO A 254 15.61 -14.73 -4.77
N PRO A 255 15.05 -13.84 -5.61
CA PRO A 255 15.39 -12.42 -5.55
C PRO A 255 14.98 -11.76 -4.22
N LEU A 256 13.81 -12.11 -3.69
CA LEU A 256 13.33 -11.64 -2.39
C LEU A 256 14.16 -12.22 -1.23
N LEU A 257 14.52 -13.50 -1.33
CA LEU A 257 15.39 -14.16 -0.36
C LEU A 257 16.77 -13.50 -0.30
N ASN A 258 17.34 -13.12 -1.44
CA ASN A 258 18.59 -12.38 -1.52
C ASN A 258 18.49 -11.00 -0.84
N HIS A 259 17.35 -10.31 -0.99
CA HIS A 259 17.10 -9.03 -0.34
C HIS A 259 17.03 -9.15 1.20
N PHE A 260 16.32 -10.16 1.72
CA PHE A 260 16.32 -10.44 3.16
C PHE A 260 17.70 -10.85 3.69
N GLY A 261 18.43 -11.70 2.95
CA GLY A 261 19.79 -12.08 3.28
C GLY A 261 20.75 -10.88 3.34
N GLY A 262 20.69 -10.01 2.34
CA GLY A 262 21.51 -8.80 2.28
C GLY A 262 21.18 -7.78 3.40
N THR A 263 19.95 -7.80 3.93
CA THR A 263 19.56 -6.97 5.10
C THR A 263 19.87 -7.63 6.44
N GLY A 264 20.38 -8.86 6.46
CA GLY A 264 20.71 -9.62 7.67
C GLY A 264 19.48 -10.25 8.36
N ARG A 265 18.36 -10.33 7.64
CA ARG A 265 17.05 -10.79 8.11
C ARG A 265 16.87 -12.30 7.92
N ILE A 266 17.54 -13.09 8.76
CA ILE A 266 17.56 -14.56 8.65
C ILE A 266 16.19 -15.18 9.00
N LYS A 267 15.49 -14.62 9.99
CA LYS A 267 14.18 -15.13 10.43
C LYS A 267 13.16 -15.06 9.29
N GLU A 268 13.19 -13.96 8.56
CA GLU A 268 12.35 -13.68 7.40
C GLU A 268 12.73 -14.61 6.23
N CYS A 269 14.02 -14.86 6.01
CA CYS A 269 14.46 -15.86 5.04
C CYS A 269 13.89 -17.25 5.37
N ALA A 270 14.00 -17.68 6.63
CA ALA A 270 13.47 -18.97 7.06
C ALA A 270 11.94 -19.04 6.95
N ASN A 271 11.22 -17.97 7.30
CA ASN A 271 9.77 -17.89 7.16
C ASN A 271 9.31 -17.92 5.70
N LEU A 272 10.05 -17.31 4.78
CA LEU A 272 9.78 -17.37 3.34
C LEU A 272 9.94 -18.80 2.79
N ILE A 273 10.98 -19.51 3.24
CA ILE A 273 11.20 -20.92 2.88
C ILE A 273 10.11 -21.82 3.49
N ARG A 274 9.73 -21.59 4.75
CA ARG A 274 8.60 -22.27 5.39
C ARG A 274 7.30 -22.06 4.60
N LEU A 275 7.03 -20.83 4.16
CA LEU A 275 5.86 -20.51 3.34
C LEU A 275 5.86 -21.29 2.03
N GLN A 276 6.98 -21.28 1.28
CA GLN A 276 7.07 -22.04 0.03
C GLN A 276 6.84 -23.53 0.27
N LYS A 277 7.38 -24.09 1.36
CA LYS A 277 7.18 -25.49 1.75
C LYS A 277 5.73 -25.81 2.10
N THR A 278 5.03 -24.90 2.76
CA THR A 278 3.59 -25.05 3.08
C THR A 278 2.75 -25.07 1.80
N LEU A 279 3.06 -24.20 0.84
CA LEU A 279 2.31 -24.12 -0.42
C LEU A 279 2.62 -25.27 -1.39
N ARG A 280 3.86 -25.78 -1.38
CA ARG A 280 4.29 -26.91 -2.21
C ARG A 280 5.02 -27.96 -1.37
N PRO A 281 4.30 -29.01 -0.89
CA PRO A 281 4.88 -30.02 -0.02
C PRO A 281 5.90 -30.94 -0.72
N ASP A 282 5.99 -30.95 -2.06
CA ASP A 282 6.90 -31.79 -2.87
C ASP A 282 8.39 -31.54 -2.65
N TRP A 283 8.72 -30.51 -1.86
CA TRP A 283 10.08 -30.21 -1.45
C TRP A 283 10.70 -31.35 -0.61
N ARG A 284 11.90 -31.84 -0.96
CA ARG A 284 12.50 -33.04 -0.35
C ARG A 284 12.94 -32.91 1.12
N VAL A 285 13.17 -31.69 1.63
CA VAL A 285 13.46 -31.45 3.07
C VAL A 285 12.17 -31.41 3.88
N THR A 286 12.14 -32.22 4.93
CA THR A 286 11.24 -32.05 6.07
C THR A 286 11.80 -30.95 6.98
N ILE A 287 11.12 -29.81 7.07
CA ILE A 287 11.44 -28.78 8.07
C ILE A 287 10.84 -29.24 9.40
N ALA A 288 11.66 -29.59 10.37
CA ALA A 288 11.17 -29.90 11.71
C ALA A 288 10.82 -28.60 12.45
N LYS A 289 9.80 -28.63 13.33
CA LYS A 289 9.38 -27.45 14.12
C LYS A 289 10.48 -26.87 15.03
N GLY A 290 11.57 -27.61 15.27
CA GLY A 290 12.72 -27.18 16.08
C GLY A 290 13.99 -26.84 15.29
N ASP A 291 13.95 -26.81 13.95
CA ASP A 291 15.12 -26.45 13.16
C ASP A 291 15.46 -24.96 13.31
N SER A 292 16.75 -24.67 13.53
CA SER A 292 17.26 -23.29 13.54
C SER A 292 17.06 -22.62 12.18
N ASP A 293 16.71 -21.34 12.20
CA ASP A 293 16.46 -20.54 10.98
C ASP A 293 17.68 -20.56 10.03
N GLU A 294 18.90 -20.54 10.57
CA GLU A 294 20.12 -20.66 9.75
C GLU A 294 20.25 -22.02 9.06
N LYS A 295 19.84 -23.10 9.73
CA LYS A 295 19.90 -24.45 9.18
C LYS A 295 18.94 -24.57 8.00
N ILE A 296 17.72 -24.06 8.15
CA ILE A 296 16.69 -24.04 7.09
C ILE A 296 17.24 -23.33 5.84
N VAL A 297 17.85 -22.16 6.01
CA VAL A 297 18.43 -21.39 4.90
C VAL A 297 19.63 -22.12 4.25
N LYS A 298 20.53 -22.72 5.05
CA LYS A 298 21.66 -23.49 4.54
C LYS A 298 21.22 -24.74 3.77
N ASP A 299 20.19 -25.42 4.24
CA ASP A 299 19.64 -26.61 3.59
C ASP A 299 18.93 -26.24 2.28
N TYR A 300 18.22 -25.11 2.25
CA TYR A 300 17.68 -24.54 1.01
C TYR A 300 18.78 -24.27 -0.03
N LEU A 301 19.87 -23.61 0.38
CA LEU A 301 20.97 -23.28 -0.52
C LEU A 301 21.65 -24.53 -1.11
N LYS A 302 21.86 -25.58 -0.30
CA LYS A 302 22.47 -26.84 -0.77
C LYS A 302 21.65 -27.54 -1.84
N GLN A 303 20.32 -27.46 -1.76
CA GLN A 303 19.42 -28.12 -2.71
C GLN A 303 19.20 -27.29 -3.97
N ASN A 304 19.11 -25.98 -3.80
CA ASN A 304 18.88 -25.03 -4.88
C ASN A 304 20.18 -24.38 -5.38
N ASN A 305 21.19 -25.19 -5.67
CA ASN A 305 22.46 -24.72 -6.25
C ASN A 305 22.27 -23.92 -7.55
N ARG A 306 21.15 -24.11 -8.25
CA ARG A 306 20.77 -23.35 -9.45
C ARG A 306 20.62 -21.85 -9.20
N PHE A 307 20.18 -21.45 -8.00
CA PHE A 307 19.96 -20.05 -7.65
C PHE A 307 21.15 -19.41 -6.94
N ARG A 308 22.30 -20.10 -6.88
CA ARG A 308 23.48 -19.59 -6.17
C ARG A 308 23.98 -18.26 -6.74
N ASP A 309 23.88 -18.08 -8.06
CA ASP A 309 24.27 -16.85 -8.75
C ASP A 309 23.32 -15.67 -8.46
N GLU A 310 22.06 -15.96 -8.09
CA GLU A 310 21.08 -14.94 -7.71
C GLU A 310 21.15 -14.59 -6.21
N LEU A 311 21.67 -15.50 -5.39
CA LEU A 311 21.70 -15.43 -3.92
C LEU A 311 23.06 -14.95 -3.38
N THR A 312 23.78 -14.10 -4.12
CA THR A 312 25.13 -13.63 -3.76
C THR A 312 25.17 -12.91 -2.43
N ASP A 313 24.20 -12.05 -2.15
CA ASP A 313 24.16 -11.23 -0.93
C ASP A 313 23.86 -12.11 0.29
N LEU A 314 22.98 -13.10 0.13
CA LEU A 314 22.67 -14.08 1.18
C LEU A 314 23.87 -14.97 1.51
N VAL A 315 24.57 -15.48 0.49
CA VAL A 315 25.78 -16.30 0.69
C VAL A 315 26.88 -15.48 1.37
N ALA A 316 27.11 -14.24 0.90
CA ALA A 316 28.07 -13.33 1.51
C ALA A 316 27.73 -13.01 2.97
N PHE A 317 26.45 -12.85 3.30
CA PHE A 317 26.00 -12.63 4.67
C PHE A 317 26.22 -13.87 5.55
N LEU A 318 25.91 -15.08 5.06
CA LEU A 318 26.12 -16.33 5.82
C LEU A 318 27.60 -16.66 6.06
N GLU A 319 28.48 -16.33 5.10
CA GLU A 319 29.92 -16.60 5.21
C GLU A 319 30.68 -15.50 5.98
N ARG A 320 30.30 -14.23 5.81
CA ARG A 320 31.09 -13.08 6.28
C ARG A 320 30.35 -12.17 7.27
N GLY A 321 29.05 -12.35 7.47
CA GLY A 321 28.22 -11.48 8.32
C GLY A 321 28.08 -10.04 7.79
N VAL A 322 28.35 -9.80 6.50
CA VAL A 322 28.34 -8.45 5.91
C VAL A 322 26.94 -8.08 5.45
N ILE A 323 26.41 -6.99 5.98
CA ILE A 323 25.08 -6.44 5.64
C ILE A 323 25.22 -5.39 4.54
N LYS A 324 24.35 -5.41 3.53
CA LYS A 324 24.32 -4.50 2.38
C LYS A 324 24.20 -3.02 2.78
N SER A 325 23.50 -2.72 3.87
CA SER A 325 23.40 -1.36 4.44
C SER A 325 24.77 -0.80 4.89
N LYS A 326 25.72 -1.65 5.29
CA LYS A 326 27.10 -1.24 5.60
C LYS A 326 27.94 -0.93 4.35
N LEU A 327 27.56 -1.43 3.17
CA LEU A 327 28.24 -1.15 1.90
C LEU A 327 27.74 0.17 1.30
N GLN A 328 26.42 0.38 1.24
CA GLN A 328 25.83 1.64 0.74
C GLN A 328 26.20 2.86 1.61
N SER A 329 26.29 2.70 2.93
CA SER A 329 26.78 3.75 3.84
C SER A 329 28.29 4.03 3.69
N ARG A 330 29.05 3.09 3.11
CA ARG A 330 30.49 3.25 2.81
C ARG A 330 30.70 3.97 1.48
N GLU A 331 29.90 3.65 0.46
CA GLU A 331 29.91 4.34 -0.84
C GLU A 331 29.37 5.77 -0.77
N THR A 332 28.32 6.00 0.02
CA THR A 332 27.82 7.37 0.27
C THR A 332 28.81 8.19 1.12
N ARG A 333 29.58 7.56 2.01
CA ARG A 333 30.67 8.22 2.76
C ARG A 333 31.85 8.64 1.89
N THR A 334 32.12 7.94 0.78
CA THR A 334 33.19 8.35 -0.16
C THR A 334 32.79 9.51 -1.07
N VAL A 335 31.48 9.78 -1.24
CA VAL A 335 30.98 10.89 -2.07
C VAL A 335 30.57 12.11 -1.24
N ALA A 336 30.26 11.93 0.05
CA ALA A 336 29.84 13.01 0.95
C ALA A 336 30.96 13.47 1.92
N THR A 337 32.16 13.76 1.42
CA THR A 337 33.08 14.68 2.12
C THR A 337 32.66 16.13 1.82
N GLY A 338 31.43 16.46 2.23
CA GLY A 338 30.89 17.80 2.25
C GLY A 338 30.10 17.92 3.53
N ALA A 339 30.77 18.33 4.60
CA ALA A 339 30.20 18.41 5.94
C ALA A 339 28.93 19.26 5.95
N ARG A 340 27.74 18.63 5.95
CA ARG A 340 26.51 19.28 6.41
C ARG A 340 26.64 19.48 7.91
N LYS A 341 27.23 20.61 8.29
CA LYS A 341 27.17 21.13 9.65
C LYS A 341 25.69 21.27 9.99
N GLN A 342 25.18 20.46 10.92
CA GLN A 342 23.90 20.76 11.55
C GLN A 342 24.05 22.14 12.20
N ALA A 343 23.36 23.14 11.67
CA ALA A 343 23.42 24.51 12.19
C ALA A 343 22.69 24.53 13.53
N THR A 344 23.46 24.47 14.62
CA THR A 344 22.92 24.73 15.96
C THR A 344 22.64 26.22 16.09
N VAL A 345 21.36 26.55 16.25
CA VAL A 345 20.88 27.94 16.31
C VAL A 345 21.18 28.49 17.71
N ASN A 346 22.28 29.21 17.84
CA ASN A 346 22.67 29.91 19.06
C ASN A 346 22.34 31.40 18.96
N ALA A 347 22.16 32.10 20.10
CA ALA A 347 21.81 33.53 20.14
C ALA A 347 22.80 34.45 19.37
N ARG A 348 24.05 33.98 19.16
CA ARG A 348 25.08 34.66 18.36
C ARG A 348 24.93 34.40 16.85
N ASN A 349 24.39 33.25 16.46
CA ASN A 349 24.28 32.82 15.05
C ASN A 349 22.98 33.33 14.40
N VAL A 350 21.91 33.57 15.16
CA VAL A 350 20.61 34.05 14.62
C VAL A 350 20.73 35.39 13.87
N ARG A 351 21.72 36.22 14.23
CA ARG A 351 21.89 37.58 13.69
C ARG A 351 22.94 37.70 12.57
N GLY A 352 23.70 36.64 12.30
CA GLY A 352 24.76 36.66 11.29
C GLY A 352 24.37 35.91 10.01
N ALA A 353 25.17 36.05 8.96
CA ALA A 353 24.99 35.36 7.69
C ALA A 353 25.09 33.82 7.80
N GLU A 354 25.66 33.30 8.89
CA GLU A 354 25.66 31.86 9.22
C GLU A 354 24.37 31.40 9.94
N GLY A 355 23.43 32.32 10.17
CA GLY A 355 22.12 32.06 10.73
C GLY A 355 21.09 31.59 9.70
N PRO A 356 19.86 31.27 10.14
CA PRO A 356 18.80 30.76 9.25
C PRO A 356 18.36 31.76 8.18
N LEU A 357 18.68 33.04 8.34
CA LEU A 357 18.31 34.11 7.39
C LEU A 357 19.41 34.41 6.34
N GLY A 358 20.62 33.86 6.49
CA GLY A 358 21.69 34.07 5.51
C GLY A 358 21.94 35.57 5.25
N ASN A 359 22.10 35.93 3.97
CA ASN A 359 22.36 37.30 3.54
C ASN A 359 21.19 38.28 3.80
N LEU A 360 19.98 37.76 4.05
CA LEU A 360 18.81 38.60 4.35
C LEU A 360 18.87 39.20 5.77
N SER A 361 19.83 38.79 6.60
CA SER A 361 20.06 39.41 7.92
C SER A 361 20.56 40.85 7.83
N GLU A 362 21.11 41.27 6.69
CA GLU A 362 21.58 42.64 6.45
C GLU A 362 20.42 43.61 6.13
N GLU A 363 19.36 43.09 5.51
CA GLU A 363 18.17 43.87 5.14
C GLU A 363 17.15 43.97 6.29
N TYR A 364 17.10 42.96 7.17
CA TYR A 364 16.11 42.86 8.24
C TYR A 364 16.75 42.81 9.62
N ALA A 365 16.52 43.86 10.43
CA ALA A 365 16.97 43.91 11.81
C ALA A 365 16.14 42.96 12.71
N VAL A 366 16.68 41.76 12.99
CA VAL A 366 16.03 40.79 13.88
C VAL A 366 16.39 41.05 15.34
N LYS A 367 15.38 41.37 16.15
CA LYS A 367 15.52 41.44 17.62
C LYS A 367 15.13 40.12 18.26
N VAL A 368 16.09 39.45 18.88
CA VAL A 368 15.82 38.32 19.79
C VAL A 368 15.32 38.92 21.10
N VAL A 369 14.02 38.81 21.35
CA VAL A 369 13.40 39.17 22.63
C VAL A 369 13.49 37.94 23.53
N LYS A 370 14.26 38.04 24.61
CA LYS A 370 14.16 37.06 25.70
C LYS A 370 12.78 37.24 26.33
N SER A 371 11.98 36.18 26.40
CA SER A 371 10.78 36.17 27.22
C SER A 371 11.15 36.56 28.64
N GLU A 372 10.43 37.52 29.21
CA GLU A 372 10.62 37.98 30.59
C GLU A 372 10.58 36.75 31.52
N GLY A 373 11.73 36.42 32.11
CA GLY A 373 11.88 35.20 32.91
C GLY A 373 13.30 34.64 33.06
N SER A 374 14.36 35.35 32.64
CA SER A 374 15.73 34.97 33.05
C SER A 374 16.53 36.20 33.47
N GLU A 375 16.56 36.45 34.78
CA GLU A 375 17.46 37.41 35.41
C GLU A 375 18.92 36.95 35.28
N GLY A 376 19.82 37.92 35.15
CA GLY A 376 21.27 37.74 35.09
C GLY A 376 21.91 39.02 34.56
N GLY A 377 22.29 39.91 35.49
CA GLY A 377 22.71 41.28 35.23
C GLY A 377 24.09 41.45 34.60
N ASP A 378 24.31 42.64 34.04
CA ASP A 378 25.34 43.56 34.53
C ASP A 378 25.21 44.96 33.91
N PHE A 379 25.71 45.92 34.68
CA PHE A 379 25.52 47.37 34.66
C PHE A 379 26.48 48.10 33.71
N GLU A 380 26.08 49.29 33.21
CA GLU A 380 26.84 50.58 33.08
C GLU A 380 26.33 51.44 31.89
N GLN A 381 25.65 52.58 32.14
CA GLN A 381 26.13 53.99 32.09
C GLN A 381 26.46 54.51 30.67
N ARG A 382 26.08 55.69 30.13
CA ARG A 382 25.51 56.99 30.59
C ARG A 382 25.23 57.90 29.36
N LYS A 383 24.19 58.78 29.45
CA LYS A 383 24.04 60.20 28.96
C LYS A 383 24.18 60.51 27.43
N LEU A 384 23.58 61.54 26.80
CA LEU A 384 23.10 62.88 27.20
C LEU A 384 22.18 63.50 26.11
N ASP A 385 21.35 64.46 26.52
CA ASP A 385 20.33 65.25 25.79
C ASP A 385 20.76 66.07 24.55
N LYS A 386 19.78 66.38 23.67
CA LYS A 386 19.36 67.75 23.26
C LYS A 386 18.14 67.75 22.31
N THR A 387 17.10 68.49 22.69
CA THR A 387 15.92 68.96 21.91
C THR A 387 16.24 70.37 21.30
N PRO A 388 15.38 71.09 20.50
CA PRO A 388 13.90 71.05 20.43
C PRO A 388 13.16 71.39 19.09
N GLN A 389 11.83 71.13 19.11
CA GLN A 389 10.69 71.84 18.44
C GLN A 389 10.57 71.83 16.90
N ARG A 390 9.39 71.78 16.23
CA ARG A 390 8.02 72.26 16.56
C ARG A 390 6.95 71.72 15.57
N ARG A 391 5.73 71.48 16.11
CA ARG A 391 4.36 71.69 15.56
C ARG A 391 3.77 70.79 14.44
N GLY A 392 2.67 70.12 14.83
CA GLY A 392 1.57 69.68 13.95
C GLY A 392 0.47 68.96 14.74
N ARG A 393 -0.50 69.71 15.28
CA ARG A 393 -1.75 69.24 15.94
C ARG A 393 -2.67 68.62 14.85
N TRP A 394 -3.54 67.64 15.11
CA TRP A 394 -4.96 67.87 15.47
C TRP A 394 -5.64 66.56 15.93
N GLN A 395 -6.07 66.62 17.19
CA GLN A 395 -7.22 66.05 17.91
C GLN A 395 -8.06 64.85 17.41
N ARG A 396 -8.20 63.89 18.33
CA ARG A 396 -9.33 62.95 18.51
C ARG A 396 -10.65 63.68 18.80
N SER A 397 -11.76 63.09 18.35
CA SER A 397 -13.05 63.15 19.05
C SER A 397 -13.69 61.77 19.06
N SER A 398 -14.25 61.42 20.20
CA SER A 398 -14.92 60.17 20.54
C SER A 398 -16.37 60.45 20.91
N SER A 399 -17.33 59.70 20.37
CA SER A 399 -18.59 59.33 21.05
C SER A 399 -19.51 58.50 20.12
N LYS A 400 -19.52 57.17 20.31
CA LYS A 400 -20.62 56.31 20.82
C LYS A 400 -22.12 56.72 20.60
N PRO A 401 -23.10 55.81 20.76
CA PRO A 401 -23.73 54.92 19.75
C PRO A 401 -25.28 55.06 19.69
N ARG A 402 -25.98 54.34 18.78
CA ARG A 402 -27.28 53.64 19.03
C ARG A 402 -27.91 53.05 17.74
N ASN A 403 -28.37 51.80 17.85
CA ASN A 403 -29.67 51.22 17.47
C ASN A 403 -30.59 52.04 16.54
N LYS A 404 -31.34 51.48 15.58
CA LYS A 404 -32.15 50.25 15.56
C LYS A 404 -32.73 50.10 14.13
N ASN A 405 -33.05 48.85 13.75
CA ASN A 405 -34.11 48.40 12.82
C ASN A 405 -34.19 48.99 11.40
N GLU A 406 -34.04 48.10 10.41
CA GLU A 406 -35.15 47.58 9.60
C GLU A 406 -34.84 46.14 9.17
#